data_AF-A0A6M8FK07-F1
#
_entry.id   AF-A0A6M8FK07-F1
#
_cell.length_a   1.000
_cell.length_b   1.000
_cell.length_c   1.000
_cell.angle_alpha   90.00
_cell.angle_beta   90.00
_cell.angle_gamma   90.00
#
_symmetry.space_group_name_H-M   'P 1'
#
loop_
_entity.id
_entity.type
_entity.pdbx_description
1 polymer ?
#
loop_
_entity_poly.entity_id
_entity_poly.type
_entity_poly.pdbx_seq_one_letter_code
_entity_poly.pdbx_strand_id
1 'polypeptide(L)'
;MLPTFQRHLGRYAVALWFGLTLLCLLLAFALVRNSAELGLTQLLLAGAAISAGVSFGAFRDAPGYWIYSTLAPKFMMSRDELSAVRNLQITPVLRWLNPLQSPLGMPVLLMLSVLLLLLAGHSVFPEQRGVVVLVVIGGLFPLLLCWLLLGSARYFLVLASPEGENTLRQGQKRLRQAASFRREDLIITLAINWVLIWPLQDKPAFSLAAGYGTPEFMVAALLLIWIAGFFTLLGARRSRLFSRVGEGLSSLFSAEAVSARPVRPLLQRLLAYYGVLALWTLGCCLVLSLLPLVLPFALFCVLLLPALGWVFWQERGVTLQRDAEQAAQFIDEQAVQPVAVPRRMAEFN
;
A
#
# COMPACT_ATOMS: atom_id res chain seq x y z
N MET A 1 -4.30 -32.32 -3.11
CA MET A 1 -3.26 -32.15 -4.15
C MET A 1 -2.87 -30.68 -4.22
N LEU A 2 -1.57 -30.37 -4.24
CA LEU A 2 -1.10 -28.99 -4.42
C LEU A 2 -1.43 -28.49 -5.83
N PRO A 3 -1.80 -27.21 -6.00
CA PRO A 3 -2.03 -26.64 -7.33
C PRO A 3 -0.71 -26.52 -8.11
N THR A 4 -0.79 -26.52 -9.45
CA THR A 4 0.35 -26.13 -10.30
C THR A 4 0.66 -24.64 -10.12
N PHE A 5 1.90 -24.25 -10.41
CA PHE A 5 2.32 -22.85 -10.33
C PHE A 5 1.40 -21.90 -11.11
N GLN A 6 1.04 -22.23 -12.36
CA GLN A 6 0.11 -21.42 -13.17
C GLN A 6 -1.28 -21.27 -12.51
N ARG A 7 -1.79 -22.35 -11.90
CA ARG A 7 -3.10 -22.31 -11.23
C ARG A 7 -3.05 -21.49 -9.95
N HIS A 8 -1.93 -21.54 -9.22
CA HIS A 8 -1.70 -20.70 -8.05
C HIS A 8 -1.56 -19.22 -8.46
N LEU A 9 -0.78 -18.93 -9.49
CA LEU A 9 -0.59 -17.60 -10.07
C LEU A 9 -1.91 -17.01 -10.54
N GLY A 10 -2.77 -17.78 -11.22
CA GLY A 10 -4.10 -17.35 -11.65
C GLY A 10 -5.04 -17.04 -10.48
N ARG A 11 -5.03 -17.85 -9.41
CA ARG A 11 -5.82 -17.55 -8.20
C ARG A 11 -5.34 -16.28 -7.50
N TYR A 12 -4.02 -16.10 -7.40
CA TYR A 12 -3.41 -14.90 -6.87
C TYR A 12 -3.78 -13.67 -7.71
N ALA A 13 -3.70 -13.77 -9.04
CA ALA A 13 -4.09 -12.73 -9.99
C ALA A 13 -5.52 -12.25 -9.76
N VAL A 14 -6.48 -13.18 -9.70
CA VAL A 14 -7.91 -12.85 -9.53
C VAL A 14 -8.16 -12.16 -8.18
N ALA A 15 -7.60 -12.70 -7.09
CA ALA A 15 -7.76 -12.12 -5.76
C ALA A 15 -7.14 -10.71 -5.68
N LEU A 16 -5.94 -10.55 -6.23
CA LEU A 16 -5.23 -9.28 -6.27
C LEU A 16 -5.96 -8.26 -7.14
N TRP A 17 -6.37 -8.64 -8.35
CA TRP A 17 -7.10 -7.77 -9.27
C TRP A 17 -8.41 -7.28 -8.65
N PHE A 18 -9.19 -8.17 -8.02
CA PHE A 18 -10.44 -7.79 -7.37
C PHE A 18 -10.21 -6.79 -6.24
N GLY A 19 -9.25 -7.07 -5.35
CA GLY A 19 -8.92 -6.19 -4.24
C GLY A 19 -8.38 -4.83 -4.68
N LEU A 20 -7.47 -4.81 -5.66
CA LEU A 20 -6.91 -3.57 -6.21
C LEU A 20 -7.96 -2.75 -6.95
N THR A 21 -8.81 -3.40 -7.76
CA THR A 21 -9.87 -2.73 -8.52
C THR A 21 -10.87 -2.09 -7.59
N LEU A 22 -11.32 -2.81 -6.54
CA LEU A 22 -12.22 -2.25 -5.54
C LEU A 22 -11.61 -1.03 -4.83
N LEU A 23 -10.35 -1.13 -4.40
CA LEU A 23 -9.64 -0.02 -3.76
C LEU A 23 -9.50 1.18 -4.70
N CYS A 24 -9.06 0.95 -5.93
CA CYS A 24 -8.81 2.03 -6.89
C CYS A 24 -10.11 2.68 -7.35
N LEU A 25 -11.19 1.92 -7.54
CA LEU A 25 -12.53 2.46 -7.80
C LEU A 25 -13.03 3.31 -6.65
N LEU A 26 -12.84 2.88 -5.40
CA LEU A 26 -13.22 3.65 -4.23
C LEU A 26 -12.46 4.99 -4.18
N LEU A 27 -11.15 4.98 -4.41
CA LEU A 27 -10.32 6.19 -4.43
C LEU A 27 -10.68 7.11 -5.61
N ALA A 28 -10.90 6.54 -6.79
CA ALA A 28 -11.34 7.26 -7.98
C ALA A 28 -12.73 7.90 -7.76
N PHE A 29 -13.67 7.16 -7.19
CA PHE A 29 -15.00 7.66 -6.88
C PHE A 29 -14.95 8.77 -5.83
N ALA A 30 -14.13 8.62 -4.78
CA ALA A 30 -13.91 9.67 -3.80
C ALA A 30 -13.36 10.95 -4.44
N LEU A 31 -12.37 10.83 -5.33
CA LEU A 31 -11.82 11.98 -6.06
C LEU A 31 -12.88 12.69 -6.90
N VAL A 32 -13.61 11.93 -7.74
CA VAL A 32 -14.66 12.48 -8.62
C VAL A 32 -15.78 13.12 -7.82
N ARG A 33 -16.17 12.52 -6.69
CA ARG A 33 -17.24 13.05 -5.84
C ARG A 33 -16.80 14.26 -5.02
N ASN A 34 -15.52 14.39 -4.72
CA ASN A 34 -14.99 15.49 -3.91
C ASN A 34 -14.73 16.75 -4.74
N SER A 35 -14.41 16.61 -6.02
CA SER A 35 -14.27 17.74 -6.94
C SER A 35 -15.63 18.24 -7.46
N ALA A 36 -15.83 19.55 -7.50
CA ALA A 36 -16.91 20.16 -8.27
C ALA A 36 -16.57 20.16 -9.77
N GLU A 37 -15.37 20.62 -10.11
CA GLU A 37 -14.75 20.49 -11.42
C GLU A 37 -13.33 19.96 -11.26
N LEU A 38 -13.05 18.77 -11.77
CA LEU A 38 -11.73 18.15 -11.64
C LEU A 38 -10.72 18.91 -12.50
N GLY A 39 -9.95 19.81 -11.87
CA GLY A 39 -8.87 20.54 -12.52
C GLY A 39 -7.69 19.63 -12.87
N LEU A 40 -6.89 19.99 -13.87
CA LEU A 40 -5.73 19.20 -14.30
C LEU A 40 -4.73 18.96 -13.16
N THR A 41 -4.48 19.97 -12.33
CA THR A 41 -3.54 19.85 -11.20
C THR A 41 -4.04 18.85 -10.14
N GLN A 42 -5.33 18.91 -9.80
CA GLN A 42 -5.95 17.97 -8.86
C GLN A 42 -5.92 16.55 -9.43
N LEU A 43 -6.24 16.40 -10.72
CA LEU A 43 -6.20 15.13 -11.44
C LEU A 43 -4.81 14.48 -11.41
N LEU A 44 -3.77 15.22 -11.78
CA LEU A 44 -2.41 14.70 -11.86
C LEU A 44 -1.83 14.40 -10.47
N LEU A 45 -2.05 15.28 -9.48
CA LEU A 45 -1.59 15.01 -8.12
C LEU A 45 -2.29 13.80 -7.51
N ALA A 46 -3.60 13.64 -7.75
CA ALA A 46 -4.35 12.49 -7.24
C ALA A 46 -3.92 11.20 -7.92
N GLY A 47 -3.80 11.24 -9.25
CA GLY A 47 -3.27 10.15 -10.05
C GLY A 47 -1.89 9.72 -9.56
N ALA A 48 -0.97 10.66 -9.33
CA ALA A 48 0.37 10.39 -8.83
C ALA A 48 0.34 9.73 -7.45
N ALA A 49 -0.36 10.33 -6.48
CA ALA A 49 -0.41 9.85 -5.10
C ALA A 49 -1.04 8.45 -5.01
N ILE A 50 -2.15 8.21 -5.71
CA ILE A 50 -2.85 6.92 -5.73
C ILE A 50 -1.98 5.86 -6.41
N SER A 51 -1.50 6.14 -7.63
CA SER A 51 -0.73 5.15 -8.39
C SER A 51 0.59 4.80 -7.73
N ALA A 52 1.36 5.80 -7.27
CA ALA A 52 2.61 5.57 -6.55
C ALA A 52 2.38 4.83 -5.23
N GLY A 53 1.38 5.24 -4.44
CA GLY A 53 1.09 4.65 -3.14
C GLY A 53 0.66 3.19 -3.21
N VAL A 54 -0.29 2.88 -4.10
CA VAL A 54 -0.82 1.52 -4.27
C VAL A 54 0.24 0.60 -4.89
N SER A 55 0.95 1.06 -5.93
CA SER A 55 1.99 0.25 -6.58
C SER A 55 3.19 0.01 -5.65
N PHE A 56 3.66 1.02 -4.93
CA PHE A 56 4.76 0.86 -3.97
C PHE A 56 4.41 -0.17 -2.90
N GLY A 57 3.22 -0.08 -2.30
CA GLY A 57 2.77 -1.05 -1.31
C GLY A 57 2.72 -2.48 -1.83
N ALA A 58 2.32 -2.67 -3.09
CA ALA A 58 2.22 -3.99 -3.71
C ALA A 58 3.59 -4.58 -4.09
N PHE A 59 4.45 -3.78 -4.74
CA PHE A 59 5.80 -4.22 -5.13
C PHE A 59 6.72 -4.47 -3.93
N ARG A 60 6.53 -3.73 -2.84
CA ARG A 60 7.28 -3.94 -1.60
C ARG A 60 6.94 -5.27 -0.92
N ASP A 61 5.67 -5.67 -0.93
CA ASP A 61 5.19 -6.85 -0.19
C ASP A 61 5.19 -8.14 -1.06
N ALA A 62 5.24 -8.01 -2.39
CA ALA A 62 5.25 -9.15 -3.31
C ALA A 62 6.43 -10.12 -3.10
N PRO A 63 7.70 -9.69 -2.91
CA PRO A 63 8.80 -10.62 -2.80
C PRO A 63 8.68 -11.55 -1.57
N GLY A 64 8.33 -11.00 -0.41
CA GLY A 64 8.12 -11.81 0.80
C GLY A 64 7.00 -12.82 0.62
N TYR A 65 5.90 -12.44 -0.04
CA TYR A 65 4.81 -13.36 -0.34
C TYR A 65 5.23 -14.52 -1.24
N TRP A 66 6.03 -14.26 -2.28
CA TRP A 66 6.47 -15.29 -3.21
C TRP A 66 7.51 -16.22 -2.59
N ILE A 67 8.42 -15.71 -1.75
CA ILE A 67 9.35 -16.52 -0.96
C ILE A 67 8.59 -17.43 0.02
N TYR A 68 7.57 -16.91 0.70
CA TYR A 68 6.71 -17.74 1.54
C TYR A 68 6.06 -18.86 0.74
N SER A 69 5.52 -18.52 -0.43
CA SER A 69 4.77 -19.48 -1.25
C SER A 69 5.65 -20.60 -1.81
N THR A 70 6.94 -20.34 -2.05
CA THR A 70 7.92 -21.35 -2.44
C THR A 70 8.37 -22.22 -1.29
N LEU A 71 8.76 -21.62 -0.16
CA LEU A 71 9.34 -22.33 0.98
C LEU A 71 8.30 -23.12 1.79
N ALA A 72 7.03 -22.69 1.79
CA ALA A 72 5.91 -23.37 2.45
C ALA A 72 5.09 -24.25 1.48
N PRO A 73 5.76 -25.01 0.59
CA PRO A 73 5.34 -25.52 -0.72
C PRO A 73 3.83 -25.34 -1.06
N LYS A 74 3.43 -24.13 -1.45
CA LYS A 74 2.02 -23.82 -1.78
C LYS A 74 1.60 -24.27 -3.18
N PHE A 75 2.56 -24.65 -4.02
CA PHE A 75 2.34 -25.12 -5.39
C PHE A 75 3.43 -26.11 -5.81
N MET A 76 3.16 -26.84 -6.90
CA MET A 76 4.13 -27.69 -7.60
C MET A 76 4.60 -27.00 -8.88
N MET A 77 5.90 -27.08 -9.18
CA MET A 77 6.48 -26.65 -10.45
C MET A 77 6.92 -27.85 -11.28
N SER A 78 6.71 -27.77 -12.58
CA SER A 78 7.28 -28.72 -13.54
C SER A 78 8.79 -28.50 -13.73
N ARG A 79 9.50 -29.51 -14.25
CA ARG A 79 10.94 -29.41 -14.56
C ARG A 79 11.22 -28.31 -15.60
N ASP A 80 10.30 -28.12 -16.55
CA ASP A 80 10.42 -27.08 -17.58
C ASP A 80 10.20 -25.68 -17.01
N GLU A 81 9.28 -25.51 -16.06
CA GLU A 81 9.11 -24.24 -15.35
C GLU A 81 10.34 -23.90 -14.49
N LEU A 82 10.95 -24.91 -13.85
CA LEU A 82 12.16 -24.76 -13.07
C LEU A 82 13.37 -24.36 -13.94
N SER A 83 13.54 -25.00 -15.10
CA SER A 83 14.63 -24.65 -16.03
C SER A 83 14.44 -23.26 -16.63
N ALA A 84 13.20 -22.89 -16.98
CA ALA A 84 12.87 -21.55 -17.46
C ALA A 84 13.16 -20.47 -16.41
N VAL A 85 12.90 -20.75 -15.14
CA VAL A 85 13.21 -19.87 -14.01
C VAL A 85 14.73 -19.76 -13.82
N ARG A 86 15.48 -20.87 -13.87
CA ARG A 86 16.94 -20.88 -13.71
C ARG A 86 17.68 -20.12 -14.82
N ASN A 87 17.16 -20.15 -16.04
CA ASN A 87 17.77 -19.48 -17.19
C ASN A 87 17.45 -17.98 -17.29
N LEU A 88 16.69 -17.41 -16.35
CA LEU A 88 16.41 -15.97 -16.33
C LEU A 88 17.68 -15.18 -16.00
N GLN A 89 18.30 -14.61 -17.03
CA GLN A 89 19.44 -13.71 -16.87
C GLN A 89 19.01 -12.40 -16.23
N ILE A 90 19.63 -12.05 -15.10
CA ILE A 90 19.38 -10.78 -14.39
C ILE A 90 20.21 -9.66 -15.05
N THR A 91 19.65 -9.02 -16.07
CA THR A 91 20.26 -7.85 -16.73
C THR A 91 20.23 -6.61 -15.82
N PRO A 92 21.13 -5.62 -16.00
CA PRO A 92 21.16 -4.41 -15.17
C PRO A 92 19.88 -3.56 -15.24
N VAL A 93 19.17 -3.55 -16.38
CA VAL A 93 17.85 -2.91 -16.50
C VAL A 93 16.81 -3.67 -15.67
N LEU A 94 16.83 -5.01 -15.73
CA LEU A 94 16.00 -5.84 -14.88
C LEU A 94 16.34 -5.69 -13.39
N ARG A 95 17.59 -5.37 -13.02
CA ARG A 95 17.97 -5.05 -11.63
C ARG A 95 17.35 -3.75 -11.14
N TRP A 96 17.33 -2.70 -11.96
CA TRP A 96 16.68 -1.43 -11.59
C TRP A 96 15.16 -1.57 -11.47
N LEU A 97 14.57 -2.42 -12.30
CA LEU A 97 13.16 -2.82 -12.24
C LEU A 97 12.88 -3.89 -11.17
N ASN A 98 13.93 -4.44 -10.52
CA ASN A 98 13.78 -5.48 -9.51
C ASN A 98 13.34 -4.83 -8.19
N PRO A 99 12.11 -5.08 -7.73
CA PRO A 99 11.59 -4.45 -6.54
C PRO A 99 12.28 -4.91 -5.25
N LEU A 100 13.13 -5.96 -5.31
CA LEU A 100 14.04 -6.33 -4.22
C LEU A 100 15.27 -5.42 -4.07
N GLN A 101 15.71 -4.74 -5.13
CA GLN A 101 16.88 -3.84 -5.08
C GLN A 101 16.47 -2.36 -5.05
N SER A 102 15.41 -2.01 -5.79
CA SER A 102 14.80 -0.68 -5.79
C SER A 102 13.28 -0.85 -5.78
N PRO A 103 12.59 -0.68 -4.64
CA PRO A 103 11.14 -0.75 -4.61
C PRO A 103 10.48 0.45 -5.27
N LEU A 104 11.25 1.40 -5.83
CA LEU A 104 10.73 2.63 -6.42
C LEU A 104 10.67 2.57 -7.95
N GLY A 105 11.51 1.76 -8.62
CA GLY A 105 11.59 1.75 -10.09
C GLY A 105 10.25 1.44 -10.77
N MET A 106 9.65 0.29 -10.44
CA MET A 106 8.35 -0.12 -11.00
C MET A 106 7.19 0.80 -10.59
N PRO A 107 7.07 1.22 -9.31
CA PRO A 107 6.08 2.23 -8.93
C PRO A 107 6.19 3.56 -9.66
N VAL A 108 7.40 4.08 -9.87
CA VAL A 108 7.61 5.34 -10.60
C VAL A 108 7.21 5.20 -12.06
N LEU A 109 7.58 4.11 -12.73
CA LEU A 109 7.16 3.86 -14.11
C LEU A 109 5.64 3.73 -14.26
N LEU A 110 4.99 3.00 -13.35
CA LEU A 110 3.53 2.90 -13.32
C LEU A 110 2.88 4.25 -13.07
N MET A 111 3.40 5.02 -12.13
CA MET A 111 2.92 6.37 -11.83
C MET A 111 3.01 7.25 -13.08
N LEU A 112 4.17 7.30 -13.74
CA LEU A 112 4.35 8.06 -14.98
C LEU A 112 3.40 7.60 -16.09
N SER A 113 3.20 6.29 -16.23
CA SER A 113 2.27 5.73 -17.22
C SER A 113 0.83 6.16 -16.94
N VAL A 114 0.39 6.09 -15.68
CA VAL A 114 -0.94 6.56 -15.27
C VAL A 114 -1.08 8.06 -15.50
N LEU A 115 -0.07 8.87 -15.18
CA LEU A 115 -0.10 10.31 -15.43
C LEU A 115 -0.22 10.64 -16.91
N LEU A 116 0.51 9.93 -17.78
CA LEU A 116 0.39 10.09 -19.23
C LEU A 116 -1.00 9.71 -19.73
N LEU A 117 -1.58 8.61 -19.22
CA LEU A 117 -2.94 8.20 -19.56
C LEU A 117 -3.99 9.22 -19.08
N LEU A 118 -3.81 9.79 -17.88
CA LEU A 118 -4.69 10.84 -17.37
C LEU A 118 -4.57 12.13 -18.18
N LEU A 119 -3.35 12.51 -18.56
CA LEU A 119 -3.10 13.70 -19.38
C LEU A 119 -3.71 13.54 -20.79
N ALA A 120 -3.49 12.39 -21.42
CA ALA A 120 -4.08 12.07 -22.72
C ALA A 120 -5.61 11.97 -22.64
N GLY A 121 -6.15 11.34 -21.59
CA GLY A 121 -7.59 11.28 -21.38
C GLY A 121 -8.20 12.67 -21.16
N HIS A 122 -7.49 13.55 -20.43
CA HIS A 122 -7.91 14.94 -20.22
C HIS A 122 -7.92 15.75 -21.52
N SER A 123 -6.94 15.56 -22.41
CA SER A 123 -6.88 16.28 -23.69
C SER A 123 -7.90 15.79 -24.71
N VAL A 124 -8.18 14.48 -24.74
CA VAL A 124 -9.12 13.87 -25.70
C VAL A 124 -10.57 13.99 -25.23
N PHE A 125 -10.83 13.88 -23.92
CA PHE A 125 -12.17 13.90 -23.33
C PHE A 125 -12.32 14.97 -22.22
N PRO A 126 -12.18 16.27 -22.56
CA PRO A 126 -12.13 17.35 -21.57
C PRO A 126 -13.43 17.52 -20.76
N GLU A 127 -14.58 17.13 -21.32
CA GLU A 127 -15.89 17.20 -20.66
C GLU A 127 -16.20 15.98 -19.78
N GLN A 128 -15.49 14.86 -19.97
CA GLN A 128 -15.77 13.59 -19.28
C GLN A 128 -14.69 13.20 -18.28
N ARG A 129 -14.09 14.18 -17.60
CA ARG A 129 -12.94 13.98 -16.69
C ARG A 129 -13.21 12.94 -15.61
N GLY A 130 -14.42 12.91 -15.07
CA GLY A 130 -14.82 11.91 -14.07
C GLY A 130 -14.79 10.47 -14.62
N VAL A 131 -15.24 10.27 -15.86
CA VAL A 131 -15.18 8.96 -16.54
C VAL A 131 -13.74 8.57 -16.82
N VAL A 132 -12.91 9.51 -17.29
CA VAL A 132 -11.47 9.29 -17.51
C VAL A 132 -10.79 8.82 -16.22
N VAL A 133 -11.06 9.47 -15.09
CA VAL A 133 -10.53 9.07 -13.78
C VAL A 133 -10.96 7.65 -13.41
N LEU A 134 -12.24 7.33 -13.54
CA LEU A 134 -12.76 6.00 -13.20
C LEU A 134 -12.17 4.90 -14.09
N VAL A 135 -12.02 5.16 -15.39
CA VAL A 135 -11.43 4.20 -16.33
C VAL A 135 -9.93 4.03 -16.06
N VAL A 136 -9.19 5.12 -15.95
CA VAL A 136 -7.72 5.07 -15.84
C VAL A 136 -7.29 4.60 -14.45
N ILE A 137 -7.77 5.25 -13.39
CA ILE A 137 -7.39 4.90 -12.01
C ILE A 137 -8.14 3.63 -11.56
N GLY A 138 -9.44 3.56 -11.80
CA GLY A 138 -10.28 2.46 -11.30
C GLY A 138 -10.17 1.16 -12.09
N GLY A 139 -9.86 1.21 -13.40
CA GLY A 139 -9.83 0.03 -14.27
C GLY A 139 -8.44 -0.32 -14.81
N LEU A 140 -7.84 0.60 -15.59
CA LEU A 140 -6.59 0.35 -16.30
C LEU A 140 -5.40 0.20 -15.33
N PHE A 141 -5.28 1.08 -14.34
CA PHE A 141 -4.20 1.02 -13.36
C PHE A 141 -4.14 -0.30 -12.58
N PRO A 142 -5.22 -0.79 -11.94
CA PRO A 142 -5.16 -2.07 -11.22
C PRO A 142 -4.90 -3.26 -12.16
N LEU A 143 -5.36 -3.20 -13.41
CA LEU A 143 -5.04 -4.21 -14.43
C LEU A 143 -3.56 -4.21 -14.78
N LEU A 144 -2.97 -3.04 -15.06
CA LEU A 144 -1.54 -2.88 -15.35
C LEU A 144 -0.68 -3.32 -14.16
N LEU A 145 -1.04 -2.91 -12.95
CA LEU A 145 -0.35 -3.29 -11.72
C LEU A 145 -0.39 -4.81 -11.51
N CYS A 146 -1.57 -5.43 -11.68
CA CYS A 146 -1.72 -6.88 -11.58
C CYS A 146 -0.85 -7.58 -12.62
N TRP A 147 -0.91 -7.15 -13.88
CA TRP A 147 -0.12 -7.74 -14.97
C TRP A 147 1.39 -7.70 -14.68
N LEU A 148 1.91 -6.57 -14.18
CA LEU A 148 3.32 -6.44 -13.82
C LEU A 148 3.71 -7.26 -12.59
N LEU A 149 2.84 -7.38 -11.60
CA LEU A 149 3.08 -8.23 -10.42
C LEU A 149 3.11 -9.72 -10.78
N LEU A 150 2.28 -10.14 -11.74
CA LEU A 150 2.30 -11.51 -12.25
C LEU A 150 3.51 -11.79 -13.13
N GLY A 151 3.88 -10.83 -13.98
CA GLY A 151 5.10 -10.92 -14.79
C GLY A 151 6.36 -10.98 -13.92
N SER A 152 6.36 -10.31 -12.76
CA SER A 152 7.47 -10.36 -11.81
C SER A 152 7.51 -11.60 -10.90
N ALA A 153 6.43 -12.39 -10.85
CA ALA A 153 6.33 -13.57 -9.97
C ALA A 153 7.50 -14.55 -10.16
N ARG A 154 7.82 -14.90 -11.41
CA ARG A 154 8.91 -15.84 -11.74
C ARG A 154 10.28 -15.35 -11.27
N TYR A 155 10.51 -14.03 -11.33
CA TYR A 155 11.75 -13.44 -10.83
C TYR A 155 11.88 -13.59 -9.32
N PHE A 156 10.79 -13.42 -8.56
CA PHE A 156 10.81 -13.64 -7.12
C PHE A 156 11.11 -15.09 -6.74
N LEU A 157 10.71 -16.06 -7.57
CA LEU A 157 11.03 -17.48 -7.35
C LEU A 157 12.53 -17.75 -7.52
N VAL A 158 13.18 -17.17 -8.54
CA VAL A 158 14.65 -17.25 -8.70
C VAL A 158 15.34 -16.71 -7.45
N LEU A 159 14.82 -15.61 -6.91
CA LEU A 159 15.43 -14.90 -5.78
C LEU A 159 15.23 -15.64 -4.46
N ALA A 160 14.24 -16.54 -4.37
CA ALA A 160 14.05 -17.46 -3.26
C ALA A 160 14.99 -18.69 -3.32
N SER A 161 15.74 -18.88 -4.40
CA SER A 161 16.72 -19.97 -4.52
C SER A 161 18.06 -19.62 -3.85
N PRO A 162 18.87 -20.60 -3.43
CA PRO A 162 20.20 -20.36 -2.85
C PRO A 162 21.13 -19.55 -3.76
N GLU A 163 21.07 -19.79 -5.07
CA GLU A 163 21.84 -19.07 -6.10
C GLU A 163 21.43 -17.58 -6.16
N GLY A 164 20.11 -17.31 -6.13
CA GLY A 164 19.55 -15.95 -6.12
C GLY A 164 19.84 -15.19 -4.82
N GLU A 165 19.78 -15.89 -3.68
CA GLU A 165 20.07 -15.35 -2.35
C GLU A 165 21.54 -14.91 -2.23
N ASN A 166 22.48 -15.73 -2.70
CA ASN A 166 23.91 -15.39 -2.73
C ASN A 166 24.21 -14.20 -3.65
N THR A 167 23.52 -14.10 -4.78
CA THR A 167 23.67 -12.98 -5.73
C THR A 167 23.16 -11.66 -5.14
N LEU A 168 22.09 -11.70 -4.35
CA LEU A 168 21.52 -10.51 -3.67
C LEU A 168 22.34 -10.06 -2.47
N ARG A 169 22.91 -11.00 -1.70
CA ARG A 169 23.78 -10.69 -0.54
C ARG A 169 24.96 -9.80 -0.91
N GLN A 170 25.50 -9.95 -2.13
CA GLN A 170 26.63 -9.15 -2.61
C GLN A 170 26.25 -7.71 -3.02
N GLY A 171 24.95 -7.40 -3.16
CA GLY A 171 24.46 -6.11 -3.66
C GLY A 171 23.46 -5.37 -2.75
N GLN A 172 23.03 -5.95 -1.62
CA GLN A 172 22.00 -5.32 -0.78
C GLN A 172 22.55 -4.25 0.17
N LYS A 173 21.99 -3.04 0.04
CA LYS A 173 22.03 -1.98 1.07
C LYS A 173 21.02 -2.34 2.17
N ARG A 174 21.51 -2.36 3.42
CA ARG A 174 20.81 -2.39 4.73
C ARG A 174 19.36 -2.91 4.77
N LEU A 175 19.17 -3.92 5.62
CA LEU A 175 17.91 -4.46 6.15
C LEU A 175 16.81 -3.40 6.36
N ARG A 176 15.60 -3.66 5.86
CA ARG A 176 14.43 -2.81 6.07
C ARG A 176 13.80 -3.09 7.43
N GLN A 177 13.89 -2.11 8.32
CA GLN A 177 13.35 -2.18 9.69
C GLN A 177 11.82 -2.04 9.69
N ALA A 178 11.15 -2.60 10.70
CA ALA A 178 9.71 -2.45 10.94
C ALA A 178 9.28 -0.97 10.98
N ALA A 179 10.13 -0.11 11.56
CA ALA A 179 9.93 1.33 11.61
C ALA A 179 9.96 2.00 10.23
N SER A 180 10.70 1.44 9.27
CA SER A 180 10.72 1.91 7.88
C SER A 180 9.38 1.64 7.19
N PHE A 181 8.85 0.42 7.31
CA PHE A 181 7.54 0.06 6.75
C PHE A 181 6.42 0.95 7.27
N ARG A 182 6.41 1.19 8.59
CA ARG A 182 5.41 2.05 9.23
C ARG A 182 5.49 3.50 8.72
N ARG A 183 6.71 4.01 8.49
CA ARG A 183 6.93 5.38 7.98
C ARG A 183 6.53 5.51 6.51
N GLU A 184 6.93 4.56 5.67
CA GLU A 184 6.55 4.51 4.26
C GLU A 184 5.02 4.47 4.09
N ASP A 185 4.35 3.56 4.81
CA ASP A 185 2.89 3.44 4.75
C ASP A 185 2.19 4.70 5.27
N LEU A 186 2.76 5.34 6.31
CA LEU A 186 2.24 6.60 6.85
C LEU A 186 2.31 7.71 5.81
N ILE A 187 3.48 7.93 5.18
CA ILE A 187 3.67 8.98 4.18
C ILE A 187 2.70 8.78 3.02
N ILE A 188 2.59 7.55 2.51
CA ILE A 188 1.67 7.21 1.42
C ILE A 188 0.22 7.48 1.82
N THR A 189 -0.18 7.03 3.00
CA THR A 189 -1.57 7.19 3.48
C THR A 189 -1.92 8.66 3.66
N LEU A 190 -1.02 9.46 4.25
CA LEU A 190 -1.23 10.90 4.40
C LEU A 190 -1.28 11.64 3.06
N ALA A 191 -0.41 11.28 2.12
CA ALA A 191 -0.41 11.86 0.78
C ALA A 191 -1.72 11.58 0.03
N ILE A 192 -2.20 10.32 0.05
CA ILE A 192 -3.48 9.95 -0.58
C ILE A 192 -4.64 10.70 0.07
N ASN A 193 -4.71 10.74 1.41
CA ASN A 193 -5.77 11.46 2.11
C ASN A 193 -5.75 12.95 1.77
N TRP A 194 -4.57 13.59 1.81
CA TRP A 194 -4.46 15.02 1.52
C TRP A 194 -4.99 15.36 0.12
N VAL A 195 -4.58 14.59 -0.90
CA VAL A 195 -5.00 14.86 -2.28
C VAL A 195 -6.48 14.54 -2.52
N LEU A 196 -7.07 13.59 -1.79
CA LEU A 196 -8.50 13.32 -1.87
C LEU A 196 -9.37 14.36 -1.15
N ILE A 197 -8.84 14.98 -0.10
CA ILE A 197 -9.56 15.96 0.71
C ILE A 197 -9.47 17.36 0.10
N TRP A 198 -8.33 17.74 -0.46
CA TRP A 198 -8.10 19.10 -0.99
C TRP A 198 -9.18 19.60 -1.99
N PRO A 199 -9.68 18.79 -2.95
CA PRO A 199 -10.74 19.22 -3.87
C PRO A 199 -12.06 19.63 -3.20
N LEU A 200 -12.26 19.32 -1.91
CA LEU A 200 -13.46 19.75 -1.17
C LEU A 200 -13.53 21.25 -0.93
N GLN A 201 -12.44 22.01 -1.15
CA GLN A 201 -12.42 23.47 -1.01
C GLN A 201 -13.52 24.17 -1.82
N ASP A 202 -13.93 23.57 -2.94
CA ASP A 202 -14.92 24.14 -3.86
C ASP A 202 -16.36 23.84 -3.44
N LYS A 203 -16.56 23.09 -2.33
CA LYS A 203 -17.90 22.77 -1.81
C LYS A 203 -18.40 23.83 -0.84
N PRO A 204 -19.71 24.14 -0.85
CA PRO A 204 -20.30 25.18 0.00
C PRO A 204 -20.11 24.89 1.50
N ALA A 205 -20.12 23.62 1.91
CA ALA A 205 -19.90 23.20 3.29
C ALA A 205 -18.50 23.54 3.83
N PHE A 206 -17.53 23.79 2.95
CA PHE A 206 -16.15 24.17 3.30
C PHE A 206 -15.84 25.61 2.89
N SER A 207 -16.87 26.42 2.64
CA SER A 207 -16.69 27.84 2.31
C SER A 207 -15.98 28.58 3.43
N LEU A 208 -14.83 29.15 3.11
CA LEU A 208 -14.02 29.94 4.05
C LEU A 208 -14.60 31.34 4.29
N ALA A 209 -15.60 31.77 3.49
CA ALA A 209 -16.21 33.09 3.61
C ALA A 209 -16.95 33.30 4.95
N ALA A 210 -17.55 32.24 5.48
CA ALA A 210 -18.23 32.26 6.77
C ALA A 210 -17.27 32.04 7.96
N GLY A 211 -16.01 31.66 7.69
CA GLY A 211 -14.98 31.39 8.70
C GLY A 211 -15.03 29.97 9.29
N TYR A 212 -13.90 29.59 9.90
CA TYR A 212 -13.68 28.27 10.51
C TYR A 212 -14.51 27.99 11.78
N GLY A 213 -15.04 29.06 12.39
CA GLY A 213 -15.79 29.02 13.65
C GLY A 213 -17.25 28.59 13.51
N THR A 214 -17.77 28.48 12.29
CA THR A 214 -19.18 28.20 12.05
C THR A 214 -19.54 26.75 12.36
N PRO A 215 -20.74 26.49 12.93
CA PRO A 215 -21.15 25.15 13.28
C PRO A 215 -21.23 24.24 12.04
N GLU A 216 -21.63 24.77 10.88
CA GLU A 216 -21.69 24.03 9.62
C GLU A 216 -20.30 23.56 9.19
N PHE A 217 -19.29 24.44 9.24
CA PHE A 217 -17.92 24.10 8.89
C PHE A 217 -17.32 23.08 9.86
N MET A 218 -17.52 23.28 11.17
CA MET A 218 -17.02 22.35 12.19
C MET A 218 -17.61 20.95 12.04
N VAL A 219 -18.92 20.85 11.80
CA VAL A 219 -19.58 19.56 11.56
C VAL A 219 -19.08 18.91 10.27
N ALA A 220 -18.95 19.68 9.19
CA ALA A 220 -18.40 19.17 7.93
C ALA A 220 -16.96 18.65 8.08
N ALA A 221 -16.10 19.40 8.80
CA ALA A 221 -14.72 19.01 9.10
C ALA A 221 -14.65 17.76 9.99
N LEU A 222 -15.55 17.64 10.97
CA LEU A 222 -15.63 16.48 11.85
C LEU A 222 -16.07 15.21 11.08
N LEU A 223 -17.07 15.31 10.21
CA LEU A 223 -17.46 14.20 9.34
C LEU A 223 -16.32 13.81 8.39
N LEU A 224 -15.65 14.80 7.80
CA LEU A 224 -14.51 14.60 6.92
C LEU A 224 -13.37 13.84 7.62
N ILE A 225 -12.96 14.29 8.82
CA ILE A 225 -11.86 13.64 9.54
C ILE A 225 -12.23 12.23 9.98
N TRP A 226 -13.50 11.96 10.28
CA TRP A 226 -13.97 10.62 10.62
C TRP A 226 -13.95 9.69 9.42
N ILE A 227 -14.39 10.15 8.24
CA ILE A 227 -14.32 9.38 7.00
C ILE A 227 -12.85 9.11 6.62
N ALA A 228 -12.00 10.13 6.66
CA ALA A 228 -10.56 9.98 6.42
C ALA A 228 -9.92 9.03 7.45
N GLY A 229 -10.31 9.15 8.72
CA GLY A 229 -9.88 8.29 9.82
C GLY A 229 -10.27 6.82 9.60
N PHE A 230 -11.49 6.57 9.11
CA PHE A 230 -11.95 5.22 8.77
C PHE A 230 -11.06 4.56 7.72
N PHE A 231 -10.80 5.23 6.59
CA PHE A 231 -9.94 4.68 5.54
C PHE A 231 -8.47 4.55 5.99
N THR A 232 -7.99 5.51 6.77
CA THR A 232 -6.65 5.47 7.37
C THR A 232 -6.48 4.26 8.29
N LEU A 233 -7.49 3.95 9.12
CA LEU A 233 -7.49 2.78 10.00
C LEU A 233 -7.63 1.47 9.24
N LEU A 234 -8.45 1.41 8.17
CA LEU A 234 -8.50 0.25 7.29
C LEU A 234 -7.13 -0.04 6.66
N GLY A 235 -6.45 0.99 6.15
CA GLY A 235 -5.10 0.87 5.61
C GLY A 235 -4.08 0.41 6.66
N ALA A 236 -4.13 0.96 7.87
CA ALA A 236 -3.24 0.59 8.97
C ALA A 236 -3.37 -0.89 9.36
N ARG A 237 -4.59 -1.44 9.28
CA ARG A 237 -4.92 -2.83 9.62
C ARG A 237 -4.64 -3.85 8.51
N ARG A 238 -4.16 -3.41 7.34
CA ARG A 238 -3.75 -4.31 6.26
C ARG A 238 -2.64 -5.26 6.74
N SER A 239 -2.94 -6.54 6.84
CA SER A 239 -1.95 -7.52 7.29
C SER A 239 -0.82 -7.70 6.27
N ARG A 240 0.39 -7.86 6.77
CA ARG A 240 1.60 -8.27 6.02
C ARG A 240 2.06 -9.67 6.43
N LEU A 241 1.23 -10.45 7.13
CA LEU A 241 1.60 -11.74 7.70
C LEU A 241 2.39 -12.64 6.74
N PHE A 242 1.85 -12.95 5.56
CA PHE A 242 2.53 -13.86 4.61
C PHE A 242 3.82 -13.29 4.04
N SER A 243 3.88 -11.98 3.80
CA SER A 243 5.14 -11.31 3.43
C SER A 243 6.15 -11.44 4.56
N ARG A 244 5.71 -11.27 5.82
CA ARG A 244 6.55 -11.35 7.00
C ARG A 244 7.05 -12.76 7.28
N VAL A 245 6.24 -13.79 7.05
CA VAL A 245 6.68 -15.20 7.12
C VAL A 245 7.77 -15.46 6.08
N GLY A 246 7.57 -15.04 4.83
CA GLY A 246 8.60 -15.22 3.80
C GLY A 246 9.88 -14.43 4.06
N GLU A 247 9.77 -13.21 4.61
CA GLU A 247 10.91 -12.46 5.13
C GLU A 247 11.62 -13.25 6.25
N GLY A 248 10.89 -13.79 7.23
CA GLY A 248 11.47 -14.52 8.35
C GLY A 248 12.09 -15.88 7.98
N LEU A 249 11.60 -16.54 6.94
CA LEU A 249 12.16 -17.79 6.42
C LEU A 249 13.42 -17.57 5.56
N SER A 250 13.62 -16.37 5.03
CA SER A 250 14.74 -16.06 4.15
C SER A 250 15.88 -15.43 4.93
N SER A 251 17.11 -15.91 4.68
CA SER A 251 18.30 -15.32 5.28
C SER A 251 18.66 -13.94 4.69
N LEU A 252 17.93 -13.50 3.65
CA LEU A 252 17.98 -12.14 3.10
C LEU A 252 17.41 -11.08 4.05
N PHE A 253 16.61 -11.48 5.04
CA PHE A 253 15.99 -10.57 5.98
C PHE A 253 16.31 -10.98 7.42
N SER A 254 16.60 -9.99 8.27
CA SER A 254 16.82 -10.21 9.70
C SER A 254 15.51 -10.06 10.46
N ALA A 255 15.23 -11.01 11.34
CA ALA A 255 14.14 -10.91 12.30
C ALA A 255 14.43 -9.75 13.27
N GLU A 256 13.58 -8.73 13.25
CA GLU A 256 13.61 -7.66 14.22
C GLU A 256 12.68 -8.03 15.39
N ALA A 257 13.19 -8.00 16.61
CA ALA A 257 12.39 -8.19 17.81
C ALA A 257 11.42 -7.01 17.97
N VAL A 258 10.13 -7.27 17.85
CA VAL A 258 9.11 -6.24 18.09
C VAL A 258 8.86 -6.15 19.59
N SER A 259 8.93 -4.94 20.15
CA SER A 259 8.61 -4.73 21.57
C SER A 259 7.15 -5.08 21.83
N ALA A 260 6.89 -6.05 22.70
CA ALA A 260 5.54 -6.39 23.12
C ALA A 260 4.91 -5.22 23.89
N ARG A 261 3.82 -4.66 23.37
CA ARG A 261 2.99 -3.69 24.12
C ARG A 261 1.63 -4.30 24.41
N PRO A 262 1.06 -4.02 25.60
CA PRO A 262 -0.31 -4.44 25.90
C PRO A 262 -1.29 -3.75 24.94
N VAL A 263 -2.08 -4.56 24.25
CA VAL A 263 -3.04 -4.08 23.25
C VAL A 263 -4.41 -3.98 23.91
N ARG A 264 -4.98 -2.76 23.94
CA ARG A 264 -6.37 -2.54 24.36
C ARG A 264 -7.36 -3.24 23.40
N PRO A 265 -8.57 -3.59 23.84
CA PRO A 265 -9.63 -4.08 22.97
C PRO A 265 -9.88 -3.16 21.77
N LEU A 266 -10.20 -3.75 20.62
CA LEU A 266 -10.39 -3.02 19.36
C LEU A 266 -11.39 -1.86 19.50
N LEU A 267 -12.56 -2.11 20.10
CA LEU A 267 -13.60 -1.09 20.24
C LEU A 267 -13.12 0.12 21.05
N GLN A 268 -12.44 -0.11 22.17
CA GLN A 268 -11.91 0.96 23.02
C GLN A 268 -10.85 1.79 22.29
N ARG A 269 -10.02 1.14 21.47
CA ARG A 269 -9.02 1.83 20.64
C ARG A 269 -9.67 2.70 19.57
N LEU A 270 -10.66 2.16 18.87
CA LEU A 270 -11.40 2.90 17.85
C LEU A 270 -12.10 4.11 18.46
N LEU A 271 -12.81 3.94 19.58
CA LEU A 271 -13.45 5.05 20.30
C LEU A 271 -12.43 6.13 20.70
N ALA A 272 -11.28 5.72 21.25
CA ALA A 272 -10.21 6.67 21.60
C ALA A 272 -9.66 7.40 20.36
N TYR A 273 -9.46 6.70 19.23
CA TYR A 273 -8.97 7.31 18.00
C TYR A 273 -9.97 8.33 17.43
N TYR A 274 -11.26 7.98 17.31
CA TYR A 274 -12.28 8.92 16.84
C TYR A 274 -12.48 10.10 17.79
N GLY A 275 -12.33 9.89 19.10
CA GLY A 275 -12.31 10.95 20.10
C GLY A 275 -11.14 11.92 19.91
N VAL A 276 -9.92 11.40 19.70
CA VAL A 276 -8.74 12.24 19.41
C VAL A 276 -8.91 13.01 18.10
N LEU A 277 -9.40 12.37 17.04
CA LEU A 277 -9.66 13.03 15.76
C LEU A 277 -10.69 14.17 15.90
N ALA A 278 -11.77 13.93 16.65
CA ALA A 278 -12.80 14.94 16.91
C ALA A 278 -12.23 16.12 17.71
N LEU A 279 -11.57 15.86 18.84
CA LEU A 279 -11.00 16.90 19.70
C LEU A 279 -9.95 17.73 18.95
N TRP A 280 -9.08 17.08 18.18
CA TRP A 280 -8.08 17.77 17.38
C TRP A 280 -8.72 18.67 16.32
N THR A 281 -9.71 18.16 15.60
CA THR A 281 -10.39 18.91 14.52
C THR A 281 -11.14 20.12 15.06
N LEU A 282 -11.88 19.96 16.15
CA LEU A 282 -12.55 21.06 16.83
C LEU A 282 -11.55 22.07 17.37
N GLY A 283 -10.45 21.61 17.99
CA GLY A 283 -9.35 22.45 18.44
C GLY A 283 -8.74 23.28 17.30
N CYS A 284 -8.46 22.66 16.15
CA CYS A 284 -7.97 23.37 14.97
C CYS A 284 -8.96 24.42 14.47
N CYS A 285 -10.26 24.08 14.36
CA CYS A 285 -11.28 25.02 13.91
C CYS A 285 -11.39 26.22 14.88
N LEU A 286 -11.40 25.97 16.19
CA LEU A 286 -11.45 27.02 17.20
C LEU A 286 -10.21 27.92 17.17
N VAL A 287 -9.01 27.34 17.13
CA VAL A 287 -7.77 28.13 17.03
C VAL A 287 -7.74 28.98 15.75
N LEU A 288 -8.15 28.43 14.61
CA LEU A 288 -8.24 29.16 13.36
C LEU A 288 -9.34 30.24 13.38
N SER A 289 -10.42 30.04 14.14
CA SER A 289 -11.45 31.07 14.30
C SER A 289 -10.99 32.28 15.11
N LEU A 290 -9.97 32.12 15.96
CA LEU A 290 -9.38 33.20 16.76
C LEU A 290 -8.25 33.94 16.03
N LEU A 291 -7.77 33.39 14.90
CA LEU A 291 -6.70 34.01 14.11
C LEU A 291 -7.28 35.09 13.19
N PRO A 292 -6.64 36.27 13.08
CA PRO A 292 -7.09 37.36 12.21
C PRO A 292 -6.86 37.09 10.71
N LEU A 293 -6.25 35.94 10.36
CA LEU A 293 -5.89 35.55 9.00
C LEU A 293 -6.68 34.30 8.59
N VAL A 294 -7.36 34.37 7.45
CA VAL A 294 -8.03 33.21 6.86
C VAL A 294 -6.98 32.35 6.16
N LEU A 295 -6.66 31.21 6.77
CA LEU A 295 -5.75 30.23 6.16
C LEU A 295 -6.36 29.69 4.84
N PRO A 296 -5.54 29.30 3.86
CA PRO A 296 -6.01 28.50 2.73
C PRO A 296 -6.54 27.12 3.17
N PHE A 297 -7.58 26.61 2.49
CA PHE A 297 -8.16 25.29 2.79
C PHE A 297 -7.14 24.15 2.71
N ALA A 298 -6.20 24.22 1.75
CA ALA A 298 -5.13 23.23 1.63
C ALA A 298 -4.25 23.15 2.90
N LEU A 299 -3.98 24.30 3.53
CA LEU A 299 -3.21 24.34 4.78
C LEU A 299 -4.05 23.86 5.97
N PHE A 300 -5.35 24.15 6.00
CA PHE A 300 -6.27 23.53 6.96
C PHE A 300 -6.24 22.00 6.86
N CYS A 301 -6.27 21.43 5.64
CA CYS A 301 -6.16 20.00 5.44
C CYS A 301 -4.84 19.43 6.00
N VAL A 302 -3.72 20.15 5.82
CA VAL A 302 -2.42 19.77 6.38
C VAL A 302 -2.45 19.75 7.91
N LEU A 303 -3.15 20.68 8.56
CA LEU A 303 -3.28 20.71 10.03
C LEU A 303 -4.08 19.52 10.59
N LEU A 304 -4.90 18.86 9.77
CA LEU A 304 -5.63 17.65 10.15
C LEU A 304 -4.77 16.37 10.04
N LEU A 305 -3.72 16.39 9.21
CA LEU A 305 -2.85 15.22 8.96
C LEU A 305 -2.10 14.70 10.20
N PRO A 306 -1.60 15.52 11.14
CA PRO A 306 -0.94 15.02 12.35
C PRO A 306 -1.79 14.06 13.17
N ALA A 307 -3.08 14.36 13.35
CA ALA A 307 -3.98 13.49 14.11
C ALA A 307 -4.26 12.17 13.37
N LEU A 308 -4.52 12.24 12.06
CA LEU A 308 -4.62 11.04 11.21
C LEU A 308 -3.35 10.21 11.26
N GLY A 309 -2.20 10.87 11.18
CA GLY A 309 -0.90 10.22 11.16
C GLY A 309 -0.57 9.57 12.50
N TRP A 310 -0.93 10.19 13.62
CA TRP A 310 -0.79 9.59 14.93
C TRP A 310 -1.68 8.34 15.07
N VAL A 311 -2.96 8.43 14.71
CA VAL A 311 -3.88 7.29 14.73
C VAL A 311 -3.37 6.14 13.86
N PHE A 312 -2.99 6.46 12.61
CA PHE A 312 -2.39 5.50 11.68
C PHE A 312 -1.17 4.83 12.29
N TRP A 313 -0.25 5.64 12.82
CA TRP A 313 0.99 5.17 13.43
C TRP A 313 0.63 4.15 14.50
N GLN A 314 -0.21 4.48 15.49
CA GLN A 314 -0.57 3.57 16.58
C GLN A 314 -1.18 2.26 16.08
N GLU A 315 -2.20 2.32 15.22
CA GLU A 315 -2.86 1.11 14.68
C GLU A 315 -1.92 0.25 13.84
N ARG A 316 -1.07 0.88 13.04
CA ARG A 316 -0.09 0.18 12.20
C ARG A 316 0.94 -0.54 13.06
N GLY A 317 1.36 0.06 14.17
CA GLY A 317 2.26 -0.56 15.13
C GLY A 317 1.68 -1.84 15.72
N VAL A 318 0.41 -1.79 16.16
CA VAL A 318 -0.31 -2.96 16.70
C VAL A 318 -0.44 -4.06 15.63
N THR A 319 -0.80 -3.68 14.40
CA THR A 319 -0.97 -4.65 13.30
C THR A 319 0.34 -5.34 12.96
N LEU A 320 1.44 -4.59 12.83
CA LEU A 320 2.76 -5.16 12.53
C LEU A 320 3.29 -6.03 13.66
N GLN A 321 3.02 -5.68 14.93
CA GLN A 321 3.36 -6.52 16.07
C GLN A 321 2.61 -7.86 16.01
N ARG A 322 1.29 -7.81 15.83
CA ARG A 322 0.46 -9.03 15.70
C ARG A 322 0.93 -9.91 14.54
N ASP A 323 1.18 -9.30 13.38
CA ASP A 323 1.65 -10.04 12.20
C ASP A 323 3.04 -10.66 12.44
N ALA A 324 3.90 -10.03 13.24
CA ALA A 324 5.21 -10.58 13.61
C ALA A 324 5.10 -11.74 14.60
N GLU A 325 4.25 -11.63 15.61
CA GLU A 325 3.97 -12.71 16.57
C GLU A 325 3.38 -13.94 15.87
N GLN A 326 2.39 -13.72 14.99
CA GLN A 326 1.81 -14.79 14.18
C GLN A 326 2.82 -15.38 13.21
N ALA A 327 3.65 -14.57 12.56
CA ALA A 327 4.68 -15.08 11.66
C ALA A 327 5.69 -15.97 12.39
N ALA A 328 6.11 -15.58 13.60
CA ALA A 328 7.01 -16.41 14.43
C ALA A 328 6.37 -17.75 14.76
N GLN A 329 5.10 -17.76 15.20
CA GLN A 329 4.34 -19.00 15.44
C GLN A 329 4.26 -19.89 14.19
N PHE A 330 3.97 -19.32 13.03
CA PHE A 330 3.92 -20.07 11.76
C PHE A 330 5.27 -20.69 11.40
N ILE A 331 6.37 -19.97 11.64
CA ILE A 331 7.72 -20.45 11.38
C ILE A 331 8.07 -21.59 12.35
N ASP A 332 7.76 -21.43 13.64
CA ASP A 332 8.01 -22.46 14.65
C ASP A 332 7.21 -23.74 14.37
N GLU A 333 5.92 -23.62 14.00
CA GLU A 333 5.09 -24.76 13.61
C GLU A 333 5.63 -25.48 12.36
N GLN A 334 6.15 -24.73 11.39
CA GLN A 334 6.78 -25.28 10.19
C GLN A 334 8.20 -25.82 10.43
N ALA A 335 8.87 -25.42 11.50
CA ALA A 335 10.15 -25.99 11.92
C ALA A 335 9.97 -27.27 12.75
N VAL A 336 8.88 -27.38 13.52
CA VAL A 336 8.53 -28.58 14.31
C VAL A 336 7.96 -29.70 13.44
N GLN A 337 7.28 -29.36 12.34
CA GLN A 337 7.07 -30.33 11.27
C GLN A 337 8.31 -30.29 10.38
N PRO A 338 9.23 -31.28 10.42
CA PRO A 338 10.09 -31.46 9.26
C PRO A 338 9.12 -31.80 8.13
N VAL A 339 8.73 -30.78 7.36
CA VAL A 339 8.25 -30.98 6.01
C VAL A 339 9.35 -31.83 5.44
N ALA A 340 9.03 -33.11 5.21
CA ALA A 340 9.84 -33.97 4.40
C ALA A 340 10.01 -33.17 3.12
N VAL A 341 11.12 -32.43 3.03
CA VAL A 341 11.63 -31.88 1.79
C VAL A 341 11.55 -33.11 0.90
N PRO A 342 10.64 -33.14 -0.09
CA PRO A 342 10.61 -34.31 -0.94
C PRO A 342 12.04 -34.43 -1.42
N ARG A 343 12.67 -35.59 -1.14
CA ARG A 343 14.06 -35.91 -1.48
C ARG A 343 14.42 -35.61 -2.95
N ARG A 344 13.47 -35.16 -3.78
CA ARG A 344 13.64 -34.54 -5.10
C ARG A 344 14.19 -33.11 -5.10
N MET A 345 14.36 -32.44 -3.97
CA MET A 345 15.23 -31.24 -3.87
C MET A 345 16.63 -31.55 -3.29
N ALA A 346 16.93 -32.79 -2.94
CA ALA A 346 18.29 -33.20 -2.60
C ALA A 346 19.15 -33.50 -3.85
N GLU A 347 18.58 -33.37 -5.06
CA GLU A 347 19.30 -33.34 -6.34
C GLU A 347 19.76 -31.91 -6.73
N PHE A 348 19.79 -30.98 -5.78
CA PHE A 348 20.37 -29.62 -5.94
C PHE A 348 21.81 -29.55 -5.41
N ASN A 349 22.69 -30.45 -5.86
CA ASN A 349 24.15 -30.32 -5.78
C ASN A 349 24.75 -30.52 -7.16
#